data_AF-A0A534MRH3-F1
#
_entry.id   AF-A0A534MRH3-F1
#
_cell.length_a   1.000
_cell.length_b   1.000
_cell.length_c   1.000
_cell.angle_alpha   90.00
_cell.angle_beta   90.00
_cell.angle_gamma   90.00
#
_symmetry.space_group_name_H-M   'P 1'
#
loop_
_entity.id
_entity.type
_entity.pdbx_description
1 polymer ?
#
loop_
_entity_poly.entity_id
_entity_poly.type
_entity_poly.pdbx_seq_one_letter_code
_entity_poly.pdbx_strand_id
1 'polypeptide(L)'
;MAVPMGWQALLRVVDFQSLLSSQPLVASALEKAQHAGGTKSPEARALREGYYLLAKVLWTRRSSIRRTHDLAWLDHTVVSAGARLGRVWDDAQGSRSIRAAEEALPPSLSPELFPQEGSSWIEVPVQTFAGISPTVKIERGVSQPFRVGVVPESRLRAWSEAVTTAKFDAPPAAVSILGEIEALIAAARRAGGPSVALVFAASSFEDRLAE
;
A
#
# COMPACT_ATOMS: atom_id res chain seq x y z
N MET A 1 2.63 28.78 13.24
CA MET A 1 2.44 27.94 12.04
C MET A 1 2.80 26.52 12.41
N ALA A 2 1.82 25.61 12.48
CA ALA A 2 2.10 24.20 12.73
C ALA A 2 2.88 23.65 11.52
N VAL A 3 4.04 23.06 11.76
CA VAL A 3 4.78 22.30 10.75
C VAL A 3 3.81 21.20 10.28
N PRO A 4 3.53 21.04 8.97
CA PRO A 4 2.79 19.88 8.50
C PRO A 4 3.59 18.67 8.94
N MET A 5 3.01 17.81 9.78
CA MET A 5 3.69 16.57 10.13
C MET A 5 3.91 15.82 8.83
N GLY A 6 5.16 15.43 8.54
CA GLY A 6 5.53 14.69 7.31
C GLY A 6 5.02 13.25 7.29
N TRP A 7 3.94 12.96 8.02
CA TRP A 7 3.37 11.63 8.16
C TRP A 7 2.18 11.46 7.23
N GLN A 8 2.17 10.36 6.50
CA GLN A 8 1.04 9.93 5.68
C GLN A 8 0.95 8.41 5.69
N ALA A 9 -0.26 7.89 5.59
CA ALA A 9 -0.54 6.47 5.51
C ALA A 9 -1.67 6.19 4.53
N LEU A 10 -1.53 5.10 3.79
CA LEU A 10 -2.51 4.55 2.88
C LEU A 10 -2.82 3.11 3.31
N LEU A 11 -4.10 2.78 3.49
CA LEU A 11 -4.58 1.41 3.57
C LEU A 11 -5.40 1.11 2.33
N ARG A 12 -5.09 0.03 1.61
CA ARG A 12 -5.64 -0.21 0.28
C ARG A 12 -5.71 -1.69 -0.09
N VAL A 13 -6.72 -2.06 -0.88
CA VAL A 13 -6.71 -3.31 -1.64
C VAL A 13 -5.93 -3.10 -2.93
N VAL A 14 -4.88 -3.89 -3.14
CA VAL A 14 -4.06 -3.87 -4.36
C VAL A 14 -4.19 -5.22 -5.05
N ASP A 15 -4.60 -5.21 -6.31
CA ASP A 15 -4.41 -6.34 -7.21
C ASP A 15 -3.08 -6.15 -7.96
N PHE A 16 -2.05 -6.89 -7.54
CA PHE A 16 -0.72 -6.76 -8.15
C PHE A 16 -0.68 -7.21 -9.61
N GLN A 17 -1.60 -8.07 -10.06
CA GLN A 17 -1.69 -8.46 -11.47
C GLN A 17 -2.14 -7.27 -12.32
N SER A 18 -3.25 -6.65 -11.91
CA SER A 18 -3.81 -5.47 -12.59
C SER A 18 -2.85 -4.29 -12.54
N LEU A 19 -2.25 -4.02 -11.37
CA LEU A 19 -1.27 -2.95 -11.20
C LEU A 19 -0.04 -3.13 -12.09
N LEU A 20 0.59 -4.31 -12.09
CA LEU A 20 1.80 -4.52 -12.89
C LEU A 20 1.52 -4.50 -14.40
N SER A 21 0.29 -4.79 -14.81
CA SER A 21 -0.14 -4.73 -16.21
C SER A 21 -0.60 -3.32 -16.65
N SER A 22 -0.62 -2.34 -15.74
CA SER A 22 -1.17 -1.00 -15.97
C SER A 22 -0.24 -0.01 -16.68
N GLN A 23 0.91 -0.47 -17.21
CA GLN A 23 1.86 0.42 -17.92
C GLN A 23 1.20 1.33 -18.98
N PRO A 24 0.28 0.85 -19.84
CA PRO A 24 -0.39 1.71 -20.82
C PRO A 24 -1.22 2.82 -20.17
N LEU A 25 -1.88 2.53 -19.04
CA LEU A 25 -2.68 3.50 -18.31
C LEU A 25 -1.79 4.59 -17.68
N VAL A 26 -0.68 4.19 -17.05
CA VAL A 26 0.29 5.14 -16.49
C VAL A 26 0.97 5.96 -17.58
N ALA A 27 1.27 5.38 -18.74
CA ALA A 27 1.80 6.11 -19.90
C ALA A 27 0.81 7.18 -20.40
N SER A 28 -0.47 6.83 -20.55
CA SER A 28 -1.50 7.79 -20.94
C SER A 28 -1.68 8.91 -19.91
N ALA A 29 -1.63 8.60 -18.61
CA ALA A 29 -1.65 9.61 -17.56
C ALA A 29 -0.42 10.53 -17.64
N LEU A 30 0.77 9.96 -17.88
CA LEU A 30 2.00 10.73 -18.05
C LEU A 30 1.91 11.70 -19.24
N GLU A 31 1.43 11.24 -20.39
CA GLU A 31 1.23 12.09 -21.56
C GLU A 31 0.29 13.26 -21.23
N LYS A 32 -0.85 12.99 -20.58
CA LYS A 32 -1.79 14.05 -20.16
C LYS A 32 -1.13 15.07 -19.23
N ALA A 33 -0.39 14.62 -18.21
CA ALA A 33 0.31 15.49 -17.29
C ALA A 33 1.40 16.34 -17.98
N GLN A 34 2.10 15.78 -18.96
CA GLN A 34 3.09 16.50 -19.76
C GLN A 34 2.46 17.57 -20.64
N HIS A 35 1.29 17.30 -21.23
CA HIS A 35 0.57 18.29 -22.02
C HIS A 35 0.01 19.44 -21.15
N ALA A 36 -0.48 19.12 -19.94
CA ALA A 36 -1.09 20.11 -19.06
C ALA A 36 -0.07 20.98 -18.30
N GLY A 37 0.98 20.36 -17.73
CA GLY A 37 1.94 21.03 -16.85
C GLY A 37 3.38 21.07 -17.36
N GLY A 38 3.66 20.50 -18.53
CA GLY A 38 5.01 20.35 -19.07
C GLY A 38 5.77 19.14 -18.53
N THR A 39 6.87 18.78 -19.20
CA THR A 39 7.67 17.58 -18.89
C THR A 39 8.41 17.61 -17.55
N LYS A 40 8.55 18.80 -16.96
CA LYS A 40 9.21 19.02 -15.67
C LYS A 40 8.22 19.23 -14.52
N SER A 41 6.90 19.14 -14.75
CA SER A 41 5.93 19.26 -13.67
C SER A 41 6.13 18.15 -12.62
N PRO A 42 5.84 18.42 -11.33
CA PRO A 42 5.91 17.41 -10.28
C PRO A 42 5.10 16.15 -10.61
N GLU A 43 3.91 16.33 -11.19
CA GLU A 43 3.04 15.24 -11.60
C GLU A 43 3.64 14.39 -12.74
N ALA A 44 4.14 15.02 -13.81
CA ALA A 44 4.79 14.31 -14.91
C ALA A 44 6.09 13.61 -14.45
N ARG A 45 6.77 14.14 -13.43
CA ARG A 45 7.90 13.46 -12.80
C ARG A 45 7.45 12.22 -12.03
N ALA A 46 6.45 12.35 -11.15
CA ALA A 46 5.93 11.23 -10.36
C ALA A 46 5.40 10.09 -11.23
N LEU A 47 4.65 10.41 -12.29
CA LEU A 47 4.12 9.41 -13.24
C LEU A 47 5.22 8.70 -14.02
N ARG A 48 6.28 9.41 -14.40
CA ARG A 48 7.45 8.83 -15.05
C ARG A 48 8.23 7.91 -14.12
N GLU A 49 8.42 8.30 -12.86
CA GLU A 49 9.01 7.44 -11.83
C GLU A 49 8.15 6.18 -11.61
N GLY A 50 6.82 6.32 -11.57
CA GLY A 50 5.87 5.21 -11.50
C GLY A 50 5.93 4.27 -12.71
N TYR A 51 6.02 4.81 -13.93
CA TYR A 51 6.18 4.02 -15.15
C TYR A 51 7.45 3.15 -15.10
N TYR A 52 8.59 3.75 -14.74
CA TYR A 52 9.85 3.01 -14.59
C TYR A 52 9.81 2.01 -13.43
N LEU A 53 9.09 2.32 -12.35
CA LEU A 53 8.90 1.41 -11.23
C LEU A 53 8.17 0.14 -11.67
N LEU A 54 7.09 0.25 -12.43
CA LEU A 54 6.36 -0.91 -12.97
C LEU A 54 7.27 -1.80 -13.83
N ALA A 55 8.01 -1.18 -14.77
CA ALA A 55 8.96 -1.89 -15.62
C ALA A 55 10.05 -2.61 -14.79
N LYS A 56 10.60 -1.92 -13.77
CA LYS A 56 11.62 -2.48 -12.90
C LYS A 56 11.12 -3.68 -12.11
N VAL A 57 9.92 -3.61 -11.53
CA VAL A 57 9.35 -4.72 -10.75
C VAL A 57 9.00 -5.90 -11.65
N LEU A 58 8.46 -5.67 -12.85
CA LEU A 58 8.22 -6.71 -13.84
C LEU A 58 9.52 -7.41 -14.25
N TRP A 59 10.60 -6.66 -14.46
CA TRP A 59 11.91 -7.22 -14.82
C TRP A 59 12.58 -7.99 -13.68
N THR A 60 12.64 -7.39 -12.48
CA THR A 60 13.38 -8.00 -11.36
C THR A 60 12.55 -9.00 -10.55
N ARG A 61 11.23 -9.05 -10.77
CA ARG A 61 10.26 -9.84 -9.98
C ARG A 61 10.36 -9.60 -8.48
N ARG A 62 10.74 -8.37 -8.11
CA ARG A 62 11.04 -7.97 -6.73
C ARG A 62 10.63 -6.52 -6.49
N SER A 63 9.86 -6.31 -5.43
CA SER A 63 9.51 -4.98 -4.91
C SER A 63 10.00 -4.86 -3.47
N SER A 64 11.03 -4.05 -3.24
CA SER A 64 11.50 -3.72 -1.89
C SER A 64 10.50 -2.81 -1.16
N ILE A 65 10.65 -2.60 0.15
CA ILE A 65 9.71 -1.80 0.97
C ILE A 65 9.33 -0.46 0.30
N ARG A 66 10.32 0.37 -0.06
CA ARG A 66 10.08 1.64 -0.76
C ARG A 66 9.31 1.47 -2.08
N ARG A 67 9.66 0.45 -2.87
CA ARG A 67 8.96 0.19 -4.15
C ARG A 67 7.53 -0.25 -3.91
N THR A 68 7.26 -1.06 -2.89
CA THR A 68 5.93 -1.53 -2.55
C THR A 68 5.07 -0.37 -2.04
N HIS A 69 5.65 0.52 -1.24
CA HIS A 69 5.03 1.79 -0.85
C HIS A 69 4.62 2.59 -2.09
N ASP A 70 5.57 2.88 -2.98
CA ASP A 70 5.33 3.72 -4.15
C ASP A 70 4.35 3.06 -5.14
N LEU A 71 4.35 1.73 -5.25
CA LEU A 71 3.37 0.97 -6.04
C LEU A 71 1.95 1.11 -5.47
N ALA A 72 1.76 1.01 -4.15
CA ALA A 72 0.45 1.16 -3.53
C ALA A 72 -0.12 2.57 -3.75
N TRP A 73 0.73 3.60 -3.66
CA TRP A 73 0.35 4.98 -3.94
C TRP A 73 0.07 5.23 -5.43
N LEU A 74 0.85 4.62 -6.33
CA LEU A 74 0.59 4.67 -7.78
C LEU A 74 -0.76 4.02 -8.12
N ASP A 75 -1.07 2.87 -7.52
CA ASP A 75 -2.39 2.24 -7.69
C ASP A 75 -3.52 3.13 -7.16
N HIS A 76 -3.28 3.81 -6.02
CA HIS A 76 -4.27 4.71 -5.44
C HIS A 76 -4.56 5.95 -6.29
N THR A 77 -3.52 6.58 -6.78
CA THR A 77 -3.64 7.88 -7.43
C THR A 77 -3.93 7.78 -8.93
N VAL A 78 -3.56 6.66 -9.57
CA VAL A 78 -3.58 6.55 -11.03
C VAL A 78 -4.39 5.34 -11.50
N VAL A 79 -3.97 4.12 -11.15
CA VAL A 79 -4.48 2.90 -11.80
C VAL A 79 -5.92 2.59 -11.40
N SER A 80 -6.16 2.66 -10.10
CA SER A 80 -7.45 2.37 -9.48
C SER A 80 -8.03 3.66 -8.88
N ALA A 81 -7.73 4.80 -9.51
CA ALA A 81 -8.26 6.10 -9.12
C ALA A 81 -9.81 6.07 -9.18
N GLY A 82 -10.45 6.51 -8.10
CA GLY A 82 -11.92 6.49 -7.98
C GLY A 82 -12.52 5.13 -7.58
N ALA A 83 -11.75 4.03 -7.60
CA ALA A 83 -12.16 2.81 -6.93
C ALA A 83 -12.10 3.06 -5.42
N ARG A 84 -13.22 2.91 -4.70
CA ARG A 84 -13.32 3.10 -3.24
C ARG A 84 -12.63 1.98 -2.46
N LEU A 85 -11.41 1.62 -2.87
CA LEU A 85 -10.59 0.51 -2.41
C LEU A 85 -9.40 0.96 -1.57
N GLY A 86 -9.43 2.19 -1.04
CA GLY A 86 -8.43 2.63 -0.08
C GLY A 86 -8.87 3.80 0.78
N ARG A 87 -8.05 4.09 1.79
CA ARG A 87 -8.19 5.18 2.76
C ARG A 87 -6.83 5.80 3.03
N VAL A 88 -6.82 7.11 3.16
CA VAL A 88 -5.62 7.92 3.41
C VAL A 88 -5.78 8.62 4.74
N TRP A 89 -4.68 8.71 5.49
CA TRP A 89 -4.55 9.52 6.69
C TRP A 89 -3.26 10.33 6.59
N ASP A 90 -3.32 11.61 6.91
CA ASP A 90 -2.21 12.57 6.80
C ASP A 90 -2.10 13.49 8.04
N ASP A 91 -2.81 13.14 9.11
CA ASP A 91 -2.85 13.92 10.34
C ASP A 91 -2.43 13.11 11.59
N ALA A 92 -2.19 13.83 12.68
CA ALA A 92 -1.78 13.23 13.95
C ALA A 92 -2.84 12.33 14.57
N GLN A 93 -4.13 12.58 14.27
CA GLN A 93 -5.21 11.76 14.78
C GLN A 93 -5.20 10.39 14.09
N GLY A 94 -5.04 10.34 12.78
CA GLY A 94 -4.89 9.13 11.99
C GLY A 94 -3.70 8.30 12.46
N SER A 95 -2.55 8.94 12.72
CA SER A 95 -1.37 8.27 13.27
C SER A 95 -1.66 7.61 14.64
N ARG A 96 -2.31 8.33 15.56
CA ARG A 96 -2.71 7.77 16.87
C ARG A 96 -3.75 6.66 16.75
N SER A 97 -4.73 6.82 15.87
CA SER A 97 -5.78 5.83 15.60
C SER A 97 -5.22 4.55 15.03
N ILE A 98 -4.24 4.64 14.11
CA ILE A 98 -3.53 3.48 13.57
C ILE A 98 -2.75 2.79 14.68
N ARG A 99 -1.98 3.52 15.50
CA ARG A 99 -1.28 2.93 16.65
C ARG A 99 -2.23 2.20 17.61
N ALA A 100 -3.37 2.80 17.92
CA ALA A 100 -4.37 2.15 18.77
C ALA A 100 -4.93 0.86 18.12
N ALA A 101 -5.11 0.84 16.80
CA ALA A 101 -5.55 -0.35 16.08
C ALA A 101 -4.46 -1.45 16.04
N GLU A 102 -3.19 -1.06 15.94
CA GLU A 102 -2.05 -1.98 16.03
C GLU A 102 -1.99 -2.72 17.37
N GLU A 103 -2.23 -1.98 18.45
CA GLU A 103 -2.24 -2.49 19.83
C GLU A 103 -3.47 -3.36 20.11
N ALA A 104 -4.60 -3.10 19.43
CA ALA A 104 -5.82 -3.89 19.57
C ALA A 104 -5.78 -5.23 18.81
N LEU A 105 -4.92 -5.36 17.79
CA LEU A 105 -4.80 -6.57 16.98
C LEU A 105 -3.95 -7.64 17.67
N PRO A 106 -4.19 -8.94 17.41
CA PRO A 106 -3.36 -10.01 17.94
C PRO A 106 -1.87 -9.81 17.58
N PRO A 107 -0.93 -9.97 18.54
CA PRO A 107 0.49 -9.76 18.28
C PRO A 107 1.09 -10.65 17.17
N SER A 108 0.47 -11.80 16.90
CA SER A 108 0.88 -12.72 15.84
C SER A 108 0.46 -12.28 14.43
N LEU A 109 -0.54 -11.39 14.32
CA LEU A 109 -1.06 -10.89 13.05
C LEU A 109 -0.63 -9.46 12.78
N SER A 110 -0.69 -8.59 13.79
CA SER A 110 -0.42 -7.15 13.67
C SER A 110 0.83 -6.82 12.82
N PRO A 111 1.99 -7.50 12.96
CA PRO A 111 3.18 -7.23 12.15
C PRO A 111 3.03 -7.47 10.63
N GLU A 112 2.04 -8.24 10.18
CA GLU A 112 1.81 -8.48 8.75
C GLU A 112 1.33 -7.23 8.02
N LEU A 113 0.43 -6.46 8.64
CA LEU A 113 -0.13 -5.21 8.09
C LEU A 113 0.54 -3.97 8.69
N PHE A 114 1.01 -4.06 9.93
CA PHE A 114 1.61 -2.95 10.66
C PHE A 114 2.99 -3.36 11.20
N PRO A 115 4.00 -3.59 10.35
CA PRO A 115 5.32 -4.00 10.81
C PRO A 115 6.02 -2.88 11.58
N GLN A 116 6.54 -3.16 12.77
CA GLN A 116 7.24 -2.15 13.59
C GLN A 116 8.76 -2.17 13.39
N GLU A 117 9.30 -3.32 12.97
CA GLU A 117 10.72 -3.53 12.71
C GLU A 117 10.94 -4.65 11.70
N GLY A 118 12.18 -4.78 11.23
CA GLY A 118 12.61 -5.84 10.33
C GLY A 118 11.96 -5.79 8.94
N SER A 119 12.24 -6.83 8.14
CA SER A 119 11.56 -7.05 6.86
C SER A 119 11.40 -8.54 6.57
N SER A 120 10.41 -8.85 5.74
CA SER A 120 10.16 -10.20 5.24
C SER A 120 9.69 -10.13 3.79
N TRP A 121 10.04 -11.15 3.02
CA TRP A 121 9.58 -11.31 1.64
C TRP A 121 8.38 -12.23 1.61
N ILE A 122 7.33 -11.81 0.90
CA ILE A 122 6.19 -12.65 0.55
C ILE A 122 6.16 -12.86 -0.96
N GLU A 123 5.59 -13.97 -1.40
CA GLU A 123 5.42 -14.28 -2.82
C GLU A 123 3.97 -14.04 -3.22
N VAL A 124 3.76 -13.17 -4.20
CA VAL A 124 2.44 -12.88 -4.77
C VAL A 124 2.37 -13.48 -6.16
N PRO A 125 1.44 -14.41 -6.43
CA PRO A 125 1.22 -14.94 -7.76
C PRO A 125 0.75 -13.85 -8.72
N VAL A 126 1.40 -13.79 -9.88
CA VAL A 126 1.03 -12.90 -10.99
C VAL A 126 1.31 -13.65 -12.29
N GLN A 127 0.39 -13.56 -13.24
CA GLN A 127 0.49 -14.23 -14.53
C GLN A 127 1.80 -13.85 -15.24
N THR A 128 2.36 -14.83 -15.93
CA THR A 128 3.67 -14.71 -16.57
C THR A 128 3.52 -14.05 -17.94
N PHE A 129 4.49 -13.19 -18.26
CA PHE A 129 4.80 -12.89 -19.65
C PHE A 129 6.09 -13.65 -19.98
N ALA A 130 6.06 -14.43 -21.06
CA ALA A 130 7.26 -15.06 -21.66
C ALA A 130 8.14 -15.94 -20.72
N GLY A 131 7.54 -16.86 -19.94
CA GLY A 131 8.31 -17.90 -19.22
C GLY A 131 9.10 -17.43 -17.99
N ILE A 132 8.90 -16.19 -17.54
CA ILE A 132 9.48 -15.64 -16.30
C ILE A 132 8.73 -16.19 -15.07
N SER A 133 9.34 -16.16 -13.88
CA SER A 133 8.73 -16.60 -12.60
C SER A 133 7.25 -16.17 -12.45
N PRO A 134 6.32 -17.09 -12.10
CA PRO A 134 4.88 -16.81 -11.92
C PRO A 134 4.56 -16.06 -10.62
N THR A 135 5.58 -15.57 -9.94
CA THR A 135 5.45 -14.80 -8.71
C THR A 135 6.29 -13.53 -8.77
N VAL A 136 5.86 -12.53 -8.01
CA VAL A 136 6.68 -11.37 -7.64
C VAL A 136 6.92 -11.45 -6.14
N LYS A 137 8.17 -11.25 -5.73
CA LYS A 137 8.53 -11.12 -4.32
C LYS A 137 8.25 -9.70 -3.87
N ILE A 138 7.38 -9.55 -2.88
CA ILE A 138 7.03 -8.26 -2.28
C ILE A 138 7.63 -8.23 -0.88
N GLU A 139 8.40 -7.19 -0.60
CA GLU A 139 8.93 -6.95 0.73
C GLU A 139 7.92 -6.15 1.55
N ARG A 140 7.67 -6.63 2.77
CA ARG A 140 6.95 -5.90 3.82
C ARG A 140 7.88 -5.72 5.01
N GLY A 141 7.74 -4.64 5.75
CA GLY A 141 8.62 -4.28 6.85
C GLY A 141 8.81 -2.78 7.01
N VAL A 142 9.89 -2.41 7.67
CA VAL A 142 10.29 -1.01 7.90
C VAL A 142 11.63 -0.73 7.21
N SER A 143 11.65 0.32 6.39
CA SER A 143 12.86 0.88 5.78
C SER A 143 12.70 2.39 5.83
N GLN A 144 13.15 2.99 6.93
CA GLN A 144 12.88 4.39 7.25
C GLN A 144 13.18 5.31 6.05
N PRO A 145 12.27 6.23 5.70
CA PRO A 145 11.06 6.63 6.46
C PRO A 145 9.81 5.78 6.20
N PHE A 146 9.92 4.70 5.42
CA PHE A 146 8.79 3.91 4.95
C PHE A 146 8.47 2.72 5.86
N ARG A 147 7.16 2.46 6.00
CA ARG A 147 6.61 1.28 6.66
C ARG A 147 5.56 0.67 5.75
N VAL A 148 5.72 -0.60 5.41
CA VAL A 148 4.81 -1.29 4.48
C VAL A 148 4.39 -2.63 5.04
N GLY A 149 3.11 -2.81 5.28
CA GLY A 149 2.51 -4.11 5.56
C GLY A 149 1.79 -4.66 4.35
N VAL A 150 1.82 -5.99 4.20
CA VAL A 150 1.12 -6.69 3.13
C VAL A 150 0.51 -7.97 3.68
N VAL A 151 -0.81 -8.08 3.53
CA VAL A 151 -1.61 -9.26 3.87
C VAL A 151 -2.09 -9.88 2.55
N PRO A 152 -1.52 -11.01 2.12
CA PRO A 152 -1.92 -11.66 0.88
C PRO A 152 -3.31 -12.29 0.99
N GLU A 153 -3.95 -12.56 -0.15
CA GLU A 153 -5.31 -13.14 -0.24
C GLU A 153 -5.52 -14.32 0.73
N SER A 154 -4.57 -15.26 0.75
CA SER A 154 -4.63 -16.48 1.58
C SER A 154 -4.71 -16.21 3.09
N ARG A 155 -4.33 -15.01 3.54
CA ARG A 155 -4.36 -14.58 4.95
C ARG A 155 -5.57 -13.71 5.28
N LEU A 156 -6.32 -13.23 4.28
CA LEU A 156 -7.44 -12.29 4.49
C LEU A 156 -8.57 -12.87 5.34
N ARG A 157 -8.79 -14.19 5.32
CA ARG A 157 -9.81 -14.84 6.17
C ARG A 157 -9.44 -14.72 7.66
N ALA A 158 -8.23 -15.11 8.02
CA ALA A 158 -7.74 -15.02 9.40
C ALA A 158 -7.74 -13.57 9.89
N TRP A 159 -7.37 -12.63 9.01
CA TRP A 159 -7.44 -11.20 9.28
C TRP A 159 -8.87 -10.70 9.49
N SER A 160 -9.84 -11.17 8.69
CA SER A 160 -11.25 -10.83 8.87
C SER A 160 -11.73 -11.22 10.28
N GLU A 161 -11.46 -12.46 10.69
CA GLU A 161 -11.87 -12.99 12.00
C GLU A 161 -11.22 -12.24 13.16
N ALA A 162 -9.92 -11.96 13.04
CA ALA A 162 -9.16 -11.21 14.04
C ALA A 162 -9.67 -9.78 14.20
N VAL A 163 -9.96 -9.08 13.10
CA VAL A 163 -10.45 -7.70 13.12
C VAL A 163 -11.86 -7.63 13.68
N THR A 164 -12.75 -8.55 13.29
CA THR A 164 -14.12 -8.62 13.85
C THR A 164 -14.06 -8.86 15.36
N THR A 165 -13.16 -9.71 15.85
CA THR A 165 -12.97 -9.96 17.29
C THR A 165 -12.37 -8.75 18.01
N ALA A 166 -11.30 -8.17 17.48
CA ALA A 166 -10.59 -7.06 18.10
C ALA A 166 -11.48 -5.82 18.31
N LYS A 167 -12.47 -5.60 17.44
CA LYS A 167 -13.39 -4.45 17.55
C LYS A 167 -14.20 -4.39 18.84
N PHE A 168 -14.52 -5.53 19.45
CA PHE A 168 -15.39 -5.56 20.63
C PHE A 168 -14.75 -4.92 21.86
N ASP A 169 -13.43 -5.09 22.01
CA ASP A 169 -12.66 -4.57 23.14
C ASP A 169 -11.75 -3.39 22.76
N ALA A 170 -11.78 -2.96 21.50
CA ALA A 170 -10.92 -1.91 20.98
C ALA A 170 -11.30 -0.53 21.55
N PRO A 171 -10.30 0.32 21.86
CA PRO A 171 -10.56 1.71 22.23
C PRO A 171 -11.22 2.48 21.06
N PRO A 172 -12.01 3.53 21.33
CA PRO A 172 -12.72 4.27 20.28
C PRO A 172 -11.83 4.77 19.14
N ALA A 173 -10.57 5.13 19.44
CA ALA A 173 -9.60 5.57 18.44
C ALA A 173 -9.23 4.47 17.41
N ALA A 174 -9.29 3.19 17.79
CA ALA A 174 -8.98 2.04 16.95
C ALA A 174 -10.18 1.56 16.13
N VAL A 175 -11.40 1.70 16.65
CA VAL A 175 -12.63 1.15 16.04
C VAL A 175 -12.81 1.62 14.60
N SER A 176 -12.54 2.89 14.30
CA SER A 176 -12.65 3.41 12.94
C SER A 176 -11.66 2.73 11.97
N ILE A 177 -10.42 2.50 12.40
CA ILE A 177 -9.38 1.88 11.57
C ILE A 177 -9.69 0.40 11.35
N LEU A 178 -10.06 -0.31 12.42
CA LEU A 178 -10.54 -1.70 12.32
C LEU A 178 -11.78 -1.80 11.42
N GLY A 179 -12.66 -0.79 11.47
CA GLY A 179 -13.77 -0.56 10.54
C GLY A 179 -13.34 -0.63 9.09
N GLU A 180 -12.39 0.22 8.72
CA GLU A 180 -11.86 0.32 7.37
C GLU A 180 -11.09 -0.94 6.94
N ILE A 181 -10.33 -1.57 7.84
CA ILE A 181 -9.64 -2.84 7.57
C ILE A 181 -10.68 -3.91 7.20
N GLU A 182 -11.74 -4.08 8.00
CA GLU A 182 -12.78 -5.08 7.71
C GLU A 182 -13.47 -4.81 6.36
N ALA A 183 -13.81 -3.55 6.07
CA ALA A 183 -14.45 -3.16 4.82
C ALA A 183 -13.55 -3.46 3.60
N LEU A 184 -12.26 -3.17 3.71
CA LEU A 184 -11.28 -3.43 2.65
C LEU A 184 -10.97 -4.92 2.50
N ILE A 185 -10.89 -5.69 3.59
CA ILE A 185 -10.80 -7.16 3.52
C ILE A 185 -12.00 -7.74 2.77
N ALA A 186 -13.22 -7.28 3.10
CA ALA A 186 -14.41 -7.72 2.40
C ALA A 186 -14.37 -7.36 0.90
N ALA A 187 -13.85 -6.18 0.55
CA ALA A 187 -13.66 -5.77 -0.84
C ALA A 187 -12.61 -6.63 -1.56
N ALA A 188 -11.46 -6.89 -0.93
CA ALA A 188 -10.41 -7.75 -1.45
C ALA A 188 -10.90 -9.17 -1.72
N ARG A 189 -11.66 -9.74 -0.78
CA ARG A 189 -12.27 -11.07 -0.93
C ARG A 189 -13.30 -11.13 -2.05
N ARG A 190 -14.04 -10.03 -2.30
CA ARG A 190 -14.98 -9.94 -3.43
C ARG A 190 -14.29 -9.81 -4.77
N ALA A 191 -13.20 -9.04 -4.86
CA ALA A 191 -12.39 -8.97 -6.07
C ALA A 191 -11.90 -10.37 -6.44
N GLY A 192 -11.41 -11.12 -5.43
CA GLY A 192 -10.96 -12.49 -5.59
C GLY A 192 -9.68 -12.59 -6.40
N GLY A 193 -8.85 -13.59 -6.08
CA GLY A 193 -7.67 -13.91 -6.88
C GLY A 193 -6.36 -13.83 -6.10
N PRO A 194 -5.40 -14.69 -6.46
CA PRO A 194 -4.19 -14.88 -5.67
C PRO A 194 -3.23 -13.67 -5.69
N SER A 195 -3.40 -12.74 -6.64
CA SER A 195 -2.62 -11.51 -6.76
C SER A 195 -3.13 -10.36 -5.87
N VAL A 196 -4.29 -10.54 -5.22
CA VAL A 196 -4.92 -9.51 -4.39
C VAL A 196 -4.31 -9.51 -2.99
N ALA A 197 -4.04 -8.32 -2.46
CA ALA A 197 -3.57 -8.13 -1.10
C ALA A 197 -4.18 -6.87 -0.46
N LEU A 198 -4.30 -6.89 0.86
CA LEU A 198 -4.45 -5.66 1.64
C LEU A 198 -3.05 -5.11 1.92
N VAL A 199 -2.82 -3.85 1.56
CA VAL A 199 -1.54 -3.16 1.68
C VAL A 199 -1.71 -1.94 2.56
N PHE A 200 -0.86 -1.84 3.57
CA PHE A 200 -0.63 -0.62 4.32
C PHE A 200 0.69 -0.01 3.87
N ALA A 201 0.68 1.26 3.45
CA ALA A 201 1.85 1.98 2.97
C ALA A 201 1.91 3.34 3.68
N ALA A 202 2.83 3.47 4.62
CA ALA A 202 3.03 4.71 5.38
C ALA A 202 4.46 5.25 5.21
N SER A 203 4.58 6.56 5.39
CA SER A 203 5.86 7.26 5.46
C SER A 203 5.79 8.32 6.55
N SER A 204 6.83 8.42 7.38
CA SER A 204 6.98 9.52 8.34
C SER A 204 8.28 10.26 8.05
N PHE A 205 8.17 11.49 7.56
CA PHE A 205 9.28 12.42 7.39
C PHE A 205 9.28 13.42 8.54
N GLU A 206 9.33 12.93 9.77
CA GLU A 206 9.78 13.73 10.91
C GLU A 206 11.31 13.82 10.79
N ASP A 207 11.85 15.03 10.63
CA ASP A 207 13.27 15.37 10.35
C ASP A 207 13.82 15.17 8.92
N ARG A 208 13.29 15.92 7.94
CA ARG A 208 14.09 16.35 6.77
C ARG A 208 13.99 17.86 6.51
N LEU A 209 14.57 18.62 7.43
CA LEU A 209 15.19 19.94 7.19
C LEU A 209 16.61 19.78 7.78
N ALA A 210 17.75 19.95 7.11
CA ALA A 210 18.13 20.39 5.77
C ALA A 210 19.47 19.69 5.42
N GLU A 211 19.69 19.36 4.15
CA GLU A 211 21.03 19.29 3.56
C GLU A 211 21.15 20.42 2.52
#